data_AF-A0A2P2KKY2-F1
#
_entry.id   AF-A0A2P2KKY2-F1
#
_cell.length_a   1.000
_cell.length_b   1.000
_cell.length_c   1.000
_cell.angle_alpha   90.00
_cell.angle_beta   90.00
_cell.angle_gamma   90.00
#
_symmetry.space_group_name_H-M   'P 1'
#
loop_
_entity.id
_entity.type
_entity.pdbx_description
1 polymer ?
#
loop_
_entity_poly.entity_id
_entity_poly.type
_entity_poly.pdbx_seq_one_letter_code
_entity_poly.pdbx_strand_id
1 'polypeptide(L)' 'MCDSNCTGGNNEEDLEAIAAKEQKHFQYEVLSSATNDFHPSHKLGEGGFGPVYRVKISV' A
#
# COMPACT_ATOMS: atom_id res chain seq x y z
N MET A 1 36.06 -20.56 -9.65
CA MET A 1 34.59 -20.72 -9.70
C MET A 1 34.00 -19.45 -9.10
N CYS A 2 33.23 -18.71 -9.91
CA CYS A 2 32.64 -17.38 -9.69
C CYS A 2 33.08 -16.56 -8.45
N ASP A 3 33.94 -15.58 -8.69
CA ASP A 3 33.99 -14.32 -7.93
C ASP A 3 32.73 -13.50 -8.28
N SER A 4 31.63 -13.73 -7.57
CA SER A 4 30.43 -12.89 -7.71
C SER A 4 30.57 -11.67 -6.80
N ASN A 5 31.28 -10.66 -7.31
CA ASN A 5 31.18 -9.30 -6.83
C ASN A 5 29.71 -8.83 -6.92
N CYS A 6 28.97 -8.91 -5.81
CA CYS A 6 27.67 -8.25 -5.67
C CYS A 6 27.90 -6.80 -5.22
N THR A 7 28.44 -5.98 -6.12
CA THR A 7 28.48 -4.53 -5.93
C THR A 7 27.07 -3.94 -6.04
N GLY A 8 26.62 -3.31 -4.95
CA GLY A 8 26.03 -1.96 -4.97
C GLY A 8 24.58 -1.81 -5.43
N GLY A 9 23.70 -1.51 -4.46
CA GLY A 9 22.56 -0.63 -4.65
C GLY A 9 22.57 0.41 -3.53
N ASN A 10 22.44 1.70 -3.85
CA ASN A 10 22.41 2.80 -2.88
C ASN A 10 21.17 2.66 -1.98
N ASN A 11 21.32 2.13 -0.76
CA ASN A 11 20.17 1.83 0.11
C ASN A 11 19.89 2.91 1.17
N GLU A 12 20.81 3.85 1.38
CA GLU A 12 20.64 4.94 2.36
C GLU A 12 19.66 5.99 1.79
N GLU A 13 19.94 6.48 0.59
CA GLU A 13 19.16 7.50 -0.11
C GLU A 13 17.72 7.04 -0.41
N ASP A 14 17.52 5.73 -0.60
CA ASP A 14 16.21 5.11 -0.84
C ASP A 14 15.39 4.99 0.46
N LEU A 15 16.06 4.77 1.61
CA LEU A 15 15.41 4.72 2.91
C LEU A 15 14.93 6.11 3.35
N GLU A 16 15.76 7.15 3.15
CA GLU A 16 15.35 8.54 3.35
C GLU A 16 14.20 8.92 2.40
N ALA A 17 14.22 8.47 1.15
CA ALA A 17 13.14 8.74 0.20
C ALA A 17 11.82 8.05 0.58
N ILE A 18 11.86 6.83 1.12
CA ILE A 18 10.68 6.13 1.66
C ILE A 18 10.16 6.86 2.91
N ALA A 19 11.05 7.30 3.79
CA ALA A 19 10.68 8.04 5.01
C ALA A 19 10.11 9.43 4.70
N ALA A 20 10.60 10.10 3.66
CA ALA A 20 10.09 11.37 3.17
C ALA A 20 8.80 11.24 2.35
N LYS A 21 8.39 10.02 2.00
CA LYS A 21 7.18 9.78 1.22
C LYS A 21 5.94 10.02 2.08
N GLU A 22 5.19 11.04 1.72
CA GLU A 22 3.93 11.37 2.40
C GLU A 22 2.92 10.21 2.32
N GLN A 23 2.34 9.86 3.46
CA GLN A 23 1.21 8.94 3.52
C GLN A 23 -0.08 9.69 3.16
N LYS A 24 -0.89 9.10 2.28
CA LYS A 24 -2.20 9.65 1.96
C LYS A 24 -3.16 9.40 3.12
N HIS A 25 -3.63 10.47 3.74
CA HIS A 25 -4.71 10.42 4.71
C HIS A 25 -6.05 10.57 3.99
N PHE A 26 -6.98 9.66 4.28
CA PHE A 26 -8.35 9.72 3.81
C PHE A 26 -9.29 9.78 5.00
N GLN A 27 -10.32 10.62 4.91
CA GLN A 27 -11.42 10.58 5.86
C GLN A 27 -12.16 9.23 5.74
N TYR A 28 -12.70 8.76 6.85
CA TYR A 28 -13.43 7.50 6.88
C TYR A 28 -14.62 7.51 5.91
N GLU A 29 -15.34 8.62 5.81
CA GLU A 29 -16.50 8.78 4.93
C GLU A 29 -16.14 8.59 3.45
N VAL A 30 -14.93 9.01 3.04
CA VAL A 30 -14.41 8.80 1.69
C VAL A 30 -14.21 7.31 1.44
N LEU A 31 -13.62 6.60 2.40
CA LEU A 31 -13.38 5.16 2.31
C LEU A 31 -14.71 4.36 2.30
N SER A 32 -15.65 4.72 3.18
CA SER A 32 -16.98 4.09 3.23
C SER A 32 -17.71 4.28 1.91
N SER A 33 -17.82 5.51 1.43
CA SER A 33 -18.51 5.82 0.16
C SER A 33 -17.89 5.10 -1.02
N ALA A 34 -16.55 5.10 -1.11
CA ALA A 34 -15.85 4.51 -2.24
C ALA A 34 -15.85 2.97 -2.20
N THR A 35 -16.04 2.36 -1.03
CA THR A 35 -16.28 0.92 -0.87
C THR A 35 -17.75 0.53 -0.96
N ASN A 36 -18.67 1.48 -1.19
CA ASN A 36 -20.12 1.29 -1.08
C ASN A 36 -20.50 0.71 0.29
N ASP A 37 -20.06 1.38 1.36
CA ASP A 37 -20.21 0.97 2.75
C ASP A 37 -19.69 -0.45 3.02
N PHE A 38 -18.47 -0.73 2.53
CA PHE A 38 -17.81 -2.03 2.65
C PHE A 38 -18.66 -3.20 2.10
N HIS A 39 -19.39 -2.96 1.00
CA HIS A 39 -20.24 -3.97 0.40
C HIS A 39 -19.44 -5.22 -0.01
N PRO A 40 -19.95 -6.45 0.22
CA PRO A 40 -19.24 -7.69 -0.10
C PRO A 40 -18.80 -7.83 -1.56
N SER A 41 -19.47 -7.17 -2.51
CA SER A 41 -19.06 -7.17 -3.92
C SER A 41 -17.69 -6.53 -4.18
N HIS A 42 -17.18 -5.74 -3.23
CA HIS A 42 -15.86 -5.12 -3.30
C HIS A 42 -14.81 -5.86 -2.46
N LYS A 43 -15.21 -6.92 -1.74
CA LYS A 43 -14.28 -7.74 -0.95
C LYS A 43 -13.38 -8.55 -1.89
N LEU A 44 -12.07 -8.43 -1.69
CA LEU A 44 -11.05 -9.20 -2.37
C LEU A 44 -10.72 -10.49 -1.63
N GLY A 45 -10.83 -10.48 -0.30
CA GLY A 45 -10.51 -11.62 0.55
C GLY A 45 -10.56 -11.26 2.03
N GLU A 46 -10.19 -12.21 2.87
CA GLU A 46 -10.08 -12.06 4.32
C GLU A 46 -8.94 -12.93 4.83
N GLY A 47 -8.15 -12.40 5.76
CA GLY A 47 -7.05 -13.12 6.41
C GLY A 47 -6.91 -12.72 7.88
N GLY A 48 -5.77 -13.01 8.50
CA GLY A 48 -5.52 -12.72 9.92
C GLY A 48 -5.57 -11.24 10.32
N PHE A 49 -5.60 -10.32 9.35
CA PHE A 49 -5.71 -8.87 9.54
C PHE A 49 -7.12 -8.33 9.22
N GLY A 50 -8.08 -9.21 8.92
CA GLY A 50 -9.45 -8.85 8.57
C GLY A 50 -9.74 -8.83 7.06
N PRO A 51 -10.92 -8.31 6.67
CA PRO A 51 -11.36 -8.26 5.28
C PRO A 51 -10.64 -7.16 4.48
N VAL A 52 -10.33 -7.46 3.22
CA VAL A 52 -9.70 -6.52 2.28
C VAL A 52 -10.72 -6.13 1.21
N TYR A 53 -10.89 -4.83 0.99
CA TYR A 53 -11.81 -4.29 -0.02
C TYR A 53 -11.04 -3.52 -1.09
N ARG A 54 -11.48 -3.66 -2.35
CA ARG A 54 -11.00 -2.83 -3.47
C ARG A 54 -11.82 -1.55 -3.56
N VAL A 55 -11.16 -0.46 -3.91
CA VAL A 55 -11.79 0.85 -4.00
C VAL A 55 -11.07 1.71 -5.04
N LYS A 56 -11.80 2.58 -5.73
CA LYS A 56 -11.24 3.60 -6.62
C LYS A 56 -11.51 4.98 -6.02
N ILE A 57 -10.45 5.64 -5.57
CA ILE A 57 -10.51 7.01 -5.03
C ILE A 57 -9.93 7.94 -6.10
N SER A 58 -10.73 8.88 -6.57
CA SER A 58 -10.25 9.98 -7.43
C SER A 58 -9.83 11.13 -6.51
N VAL A 59 -8.53 11.42 -6.50
CA VAL A 59 -7.92 12.57 -5.82
C VAL A 59 -7.45 13.60 -6.83
#